data_AF-A0A7C8Q1P5-F1
#
_entry.id   AF-A0A7C8Q1P5-F1
#
_cell.length_a   1.000
_cell.length_b   1.000
_cell.length_c   1.000
_cell.angle_alpha   90.00
_cell.angle_beta   90.00
_cell.angle_gamma   90.00
#
_symmetry.space_group_name_H-M   'P 1'
#
loop_
_entity.id
_entity.type
_entity.pdbx_description
1 polymer ?
#
loop_
_entity_poly.entity_id
_entity_poly.type
_entity_poly.pdbx_seq_one_letter_code
_entity_poly.pdbx_strand_id
1 'polypeptide(L)'
;MELSAKFTKRALLPIALLLFTWCFVLFPNASREVISRVPRVNFEFPHTPRSPFNETKVALLIEGRALPHLTPLLLHYMSVVPPDWRFKFFGTEEAIQRLNRSHVVRAHINDGKLDIAQLPEGLSLNGQEATSRTFTNLTFYRDVLYPAEFLLVFQTDAMICANSKQNLDDWLEYDWVGASWNTGDRFGGNGGLSIRRVSKIIRVLENQIRIPHTEPEDVWLTSRLGLLPGAHMANGTEQQKFSAEMLFSERPMGFHTGNGGEWLHGGVWGKPELRENMWEYCPEIKMMLPMDAERFIDPKNCPSKQNWKRDTDTSDNLPGIFL
;
A
#
# COMPACT_ATOMS: atom_id res chain seq x y z
N MET A 1 -53.70 -70.07 31.73
CA MET A 1 -52.32 -69.57 31.54
C MET A 1 -52.44 -68.12 31.07
N GLU A 2 -52.52 -67.18 32.01
CA GLU A 2 -52.55 -65.74 31.72
C GLU A 2 -51.16 -65.16 31.99
N LEU A 3 -50.51 -64.61 30.97
CA LEU A 3 -49.29 -63.82 31.12
C LEU A 3 -49.66 -62.34 31.31
N SER A 4 -49.53 -61.87 32.56
CA SER A 4 -49.61 -60.46 32.90
C SER A 4 -48.28 -59.75 32.55
N ALA A 5 -48.25 -58.99 31.46
CA ALA A 5 -47.11 -58.14 31.10
C ALA A 5 -47.03 -56.89 32.00
N LYS A 6 -46.05 -56.85 32.91
CA LYS A 6 -45.74 -55.66 33.72
C LYS A 6 -44.95 -54.64 32.88
N PHE A 7 -45.62 -53.62 32.35
CA PHE A 7 -44.97 -52.46 31.76
C PHE A 7 -44.29 -51.62 32.85
N THR A 8 -42.96 -51.52 32.81
CA THR A 8 -42.18 -50.71 33.76
C THR A 8 -42.18 -49.24 33.34
N LYS A 9 -42.39 -48.33 34.30
CA LYS A 9 -42.50 -46.87 34.10
C LYS A 9 -41.32 -46.23 33.33
N ARG A 10 -40.18 -46.91 33.22
CA ARG A 10 -38.99 -46.46 32.47
C ARG A 10 -39.14 -46.56 30.94
N ALA A 11 -40.08 -47.36 30.44
CA ALA A 11 -40.34 -47.49 28.99
C ALA A 11 -41.32 -46.43 28.43
N LEU A 12 -42.02 -45.70 29.30
CA LEU A 12 -43.04 -44.71 28.89
C LEU A 12 -42.42 -43.39 28.39
N LEU A 13 -41.30 -42.97 28.96
CA LEU A 13 -40.64 -41.71 28.62
C LEU A 13 -40.11 -41.66 27.15
N PRO A 14 -39.38 -42.69 26.65
CA PRO A 14 -38.90 -42.67 25.27
C PRO A 14 -40.05 -42.79 24.25
N ILE A 15 -41.13 -43.51 24.59
CA ILE A 15 -42.32 -43.62 23.73
C ILE A 15 -43.06 -42.27 23.67
N ALA A 16 -43.18 -41.56 24.79
CA ALA A 16 -43.79 -40.23 24.82
C ALA A 16 -42.98 -39.20 24.02
N LEU A 17 -41.65 -39.25 24.08
CA LEU A 17 -40.76 -38.38 23.28
C LEU A 17 -40.85 -38.69 21.77
N LEU A 18 -40.93 -39.97 21.40
CA LEU A 18 -41.13 -40.38 20.02
C LEU A 18 -42.50 -39.93 19.48
N LEU A 19 -43.56 -40.07 20.27
CA LEU A 19 -44.89 -39.58 19.89
C LEU A 19 -44.94 -38.04 19.80
N PHE A 20 -44.24 -37.34 20.69
CA PHE A 20 -44.17 -35.87 20.67
C PHE A 20 -43.43 -35.36 19.43
N THR A 21 -42.30 -35.99 19.07
CA THR A 21 -41.56 -35.67 17.85
C THR A 21 -42.34 -36.01 16.57
N TRP A 22 -43.09 -37.11 16.57
CA TRP A 22 -44.00 -37.46 15.46
C TRP A 22 -45.16 -36.49 15.28
N CYS A 23 -45.66 -35.86 16.35
CA CYS A 23 -46.71 -34.84 16.25
C CYS A 23 -46.25 -33.61 15.44
N PHE A 24 -44.97 -33.23 15.52
CA PHE A 24 -44.41 -32.12 14.71
C PHE A 24 -44.28 -32.47 13.22
N VAL A 25 -44.12 -33.76 12.90
CA VAL A 25 -44.01 -34.25 11.51
C VAL A 25 -45.40 -34.43 10.88
N LEU A 26 -46.39 -34.91 11.65
CA LEU A 26 -47.74 -35.19 11.16
C LEU A 26 -48.67 -33.96 11.14
N PHE A 27 -48.39 -32.92 11.95
CA PHE A 27 -49.19 -31.69 12.01
C PHE A 27 -48.36 -30.42 11.70
N PRO A 28 -47.78 -30.28 10.50
CA PRO A 28 -46.94 -29.14 10.12
C PRO A 28 -47.69 -27.80 10.08
N ASN A 29 -49.03 -27.82 10.08
CA ASN A 29 -49.85 -26.60 10.12
C ASN A 29 -49.99 -26.01 11.54
N ALA A 30 -49.95 -26.84 12.59
CA ALA A 30 -50.04 -26.37 13.97
C ALA A 30 -48.77 -25.62 14.40
N SER A 31 -47.60 -26.07 13.95
CA SER A 31 -46.32 -25.39 14.19
C SER A 31 -46.22 -24.07 13.42
N ARG A 32 -46.78 -23.98 12.21
CA ARG A 32 -46.85 -22.72 11.43
C ARG A 32 -47.68 -21.64 12.13
N GLU A 33 -48.83 -21.99 12.71
CA GLU A 33 -49.64 -21.02 13.46
C GLU A 33 -48.92 -20.48 14.69
N VAL A 34 -48.22 -21.32 15.45
CA VAL A 34 -47.46 -20.88 16.63
C VAL A 34 -46.29 -19.98 16.25
N ILE A 35 -45.55 -20.31 15.20
CA ILE A 35 -44.43 -19.48 14.69
C ILE A 35 -44.92 -18.12 14.19
N SER A 36 -46.14 -18.04 13.62
CA SER A 36 -46.71 -16.77 13.15
C SER A 36 -47.08 -15.80 14.27
N ARG A 37 -47.25 -16.29 15.51
CA ARG A 37 -47.64 -15.48 16.69
C ARG A 37 -46.46 -15.01 17.52
N VAL A 38 -45.23 -15.43 17.19
CA VAL A 38 -44.01 -14.94 17.86
C VAL A 38 -43.67 -13.57 17.28
N PRO A 39 -43.59 -12.50 18.10
CA PRO A 39 -43.16 -11.20 17.63
C PRO A 39 -41.75 -11.30 17.06
N ARG A 40 -41.58 -10.98 15.77
CA ARG A 40 -40.26 -10.81 15.18
C ARG A 40 -39.70 -9.48 15.67
N VAL A 41 -38.77 -9.54 16.62
CA VAL A 41 -37.97 -8.38 17.01
C VAL A 41 -36.95 -8.15 15.91
N ASN A 42 -37.23 -7.19 15.02
CA ASN A 42 -36.25 -6.69 14.08
C ASN A 42 -35.36 -5.70 14.82
N PHE A 43 -34.10 -6.08 15.06
CA PHE A 43 -33.09 -5.13 15.50
C PHE A 43 -32.66 -4.31 14.28
N GLU A 44 -33.23 -3.12 14.12
CA GLU A 44 -32.62 -2.07 13.30
C GLU A 44 -31.41 -1.56 14.08
N PHE A 45 -30.24 -2.14 13.80
CA PHE A 45 -28.99 -1.53 14.22
C PHE A 45 -28.93 -0.15 13.55
N PRO A 46 -28.72 0.94 14.31
CA PRO A 46 -28.46 2.24 13.70
C PRO A 46 -27.30 2.03 12.73
N HIS A 47 -27.49 2.41 11.46
CA HIS A 47 -26.47 2.28 10.43
C HIS A 47 -25.13 2.67 11.01
N THR A 48 -24.20 1.72 11.09
CA THR A 48 -22.82 2.04 11.45
C THR A 48 -22.42 3.22 10.57
N PRO A 49 -21.93 4.34 11.14
CA PRO A 49 -21.54 5.47 10.32
C PRO A 49 -20.55 4.93 9.28
N ARG A 50 -20.91 5.04 7.99
CA ARG A 50 -20.03 4.61 6.90
C ARG A 50 -18.70 5.30 7.13
N SER A 51 -17.63 4.53 7.17
CA SER A 51 -16.28 5.06 7.24
C SER A 51 -16.13 6.20 6.23
N PRO A 52 -15.55 7.35 6.60
CA PRO A 52 -15.29 8.43 5.64
C PRO A 52 -14.24 8.02 4.60
N PHE A 53 -13.57 6.88 4.78
CA PHE A 53 -12.53 6.38 3.89
C PHE A 53 -13.04 5.37 2.89
N ASN A 54 -12.54 5.48 1.67
CA ASN A 54 -12.77 4.54 0.59
C ASN A 54 -11.86 3.32 0.76
N GLU A 55 -12.45 2.15 0.99
CA GLU A 55 -11.71 0.89 1.17
C GLU A 55 -10.97 0.41 -0.09
N THR A 56 -11.36 0.91 -1.27
CA THR A 56 -10.73 0.55 -2.54
C THR A 56 -9.47 1.38 -2.84
N LYS A 57 -9.19 2.44 -2.06
CA LYS A 57 -8.04 3.33 -2.25
C LYS A 57 -7.06 3.21 -1.09
N VAL A 58 -5.91 2.61 -1.34
CA VAL A 58 -4.90 2.30 -0.32
C VAL A 58 -3.55 2.91 -0.69
N ALA A 59 -2.99 3.70 0.22
CA ALA A 59 -1.61 4.14 0.21
C ALA A 59 -0.77 3.20 1.07
N LEU A 60 0.17 2.51 0.46
CA LEU A 60 0.94 1.41 1.02
C LEU A 60 2.40 1.82 1.23
N LEU A 61 2.85 1.74 2.48
CA LEU A 61 4.25 1.81 2.86
C LEU A 61 4.64 0.49 3.52
N ILE A 62 5.78 -0.06 3.13
CA ILE A 62 6.34 -1.24 3.78
C ILE A 62 7.79 -0.94 4.13
N GLU A 63 8.09 -0.94 5.42
CA GLU A 63 9.43 -0.62 5.92
C GLU A 63 9.71 -1.43 7.19
N GLY A 64 10.77 -2.25 7.14
CA GLY A 64 11.17 -3.09 8.26
C GLY A 64 12.03 -2.37 9.30
N ARG A 65 12.70 -1.29 8.93
CA ARG A 65 13.65 -0.55 9.79
C ARG A 65 12.91 0.49 10.61
N ALA A 66 13.32 0.71 11.87
CA ALA A 66 12.76 1.75 12.72
C ALA A 66 13.35 3.16 12.43
N LEU A 67 13.23 3.63 11.19
CA LEU A 67 13.84 4.89 10.72
C LEU A 67 13.31 6.14 11.44
N PRO A 68 14.17 7.14 11.70
CA PRO A 68 13.80 8.32 12.47
C PRO A 68 12.63 9.11 11.86
N HIS A 69 12.59 9.18 10.53
CA HIS A 69 11.66 9.97 9.74
C HIS A 69 10.36 9.22 9.33
N LEU A 70 10.15 7.97 9.78
CA LEU A 70 8.94 7.20 9.44
C LEU A 70 7.63 7.91 9.80
N THR A 71 7.54 8.44 11.02
CA THR A 71 6.36 9.18 11.48
C THR A 71 6.12 10.45 10.67
N PRO A 72 7.08 11.38 10.53
CA PRO A 72 6.84 12.58 9.73
C PRO A 72 6.55 12.26 8.25
N LEU A 73 7.18 11.23 7.67
CA LEU A 73 6.88 10.76 6.31
C LEU A 73 5.42 10.33 6.17
N LEU A 74 4.92 9.45 7.05
CA LEU A 74 3.53 9.00 7.02
C LEU A 74 2.54 10.15 7.21
N LEU A 75 2.80 11.04 8.16
CA LEU A 75 1.92 12.19 8.43
C LEU A 75 1.88 13.18 7.26
N HIS A 76 3.01 13.37 6.58
CA HIS A 76 3.08 14.17 5.36
C HIS A 76 2.23 13.56 4.24
N TYR A 77 2.39 12.27 3.95
CA TYR A 77 1.55 11.64 2.93
C TYR A 77 0.07 11.71 3.31
N MET A 78 -0.29 11.52 4.59
CA MET A 78 -1.68 11.63 5.05
C MET A 78 -2.28 13.03 4.91
N SER A 79 -1.45 14.09 4.89
CA SER A 79 -1.93 15.47 4.72
C SER A 79 -2.06 15.88 3.25
N VAL A 80 -1.30 15.27 2.35
CA VAL A 80 -1.28 15.63 0.92
C VAL A 80 -2.15 14.71 0.06
N VAL A 81 -2.18 13.41 0.35
CA VAL A 81 -3.01 12.43 -0.36
C VAL A 81 -4.49 12.72 -0.07
N PRO A 82 -5.42 12.53 -1.05
CA PRO A 82 -6.83 12.85 -0.86
C PRO A 82 -7.42 12.20 0.39
N PRO A 83 -8.32 12.90 1.11
CA PRO A 83 -8.70 12.56 2.48
C PRO A 83 -9.44 11.23 2.59
N ASP A 84 -10.03 10.70 1.52
CA ASP A 84 -10.73 9.42 1.47
C ASP A 84 -9.78 8.21 1.37
N TRP A 85 -8.50 8.39 1.04
CA TRP A 85 -7.54 7.28 0.99
C TRP A 85 -7.21 6.73 2.38
N ARG A 86 -7.13 5.39 2.47
CA ARG A 86 -6.60 4.70 3.65
C ARG A 86 -5.11 4.47 3.50
N PHE A 87 -4.41 4.42 4.61
CA PHE A 87 -3.00 4.08 4.68
C PHE A 87 -2.84 2.69 5.26
N LYS A 88 -1.92 1.91 4.68
CA LYS A 88 -1.54 0.60 5.18
C LYS A 88 -0.03 0.57 5.33
N PHE A 89 0.42 0.33 6.57
CA PHE A 89 1.82 0.18 6.89
C PHE A 89 2.11 -1.28 7.25
N PHE A 90 3.11 -1.86 6.60
CA PHE A 90 3.70 -3.10 7.05
C PHE A 90 5.13 -2.92 7.53
N GLY A 91 5.47 -3.47 8.69
CA GLY A 91 6.82 -3.38 9.21
C GLY A 91 7.16 -4.45 10.22
N THR A 92 8.40 -4.40 10.74
CA THR A 92 8.79 -5.23 11.88
C THR A 92 8.15 -4.72 13.16
N GLU A 93 8.17 -5.55 14.20
CA GLU A 93 7.75 -5.16 15.54
C GLU A 93 8.44 -3.86 16.02
N GLU A 94 9.72 -3.70 15.71
CA GLU A 94 10.49 -2.51 16.10
C GLU A 94 9.98 -1.25 15.38
N ALA A 95 9.73 -1.33 14.07
CA ALA A 95 9.19 -0.21 13.29
C ALA A 95 7.76 0.16 13.75
N ILE A 96 6.93 -0.84 14.03
CA ILE A 96 5.55 -0.66 14.54
C ILE A 96 5.58 0.00 15.92
N GLN A 97 6.43 -0.48 16.83
CA GLN A 97 6.59 0.13 18.16
C GLN A 97 7.06 1.58 18.07
N ARG A 98 7.95 1.89 17.12
CA ARG A 98 8.37 3.27 16.86
C ARG A 98 7.20 4.15 16.45
N LEU A 99 6.39 3.71 15.48
CA LEU A 99 5.20 4.45 15.02
C LEU A 99 4.19 4.68 16.15
N ASN A 100 3.94 3.65 16.96
CA ASN A 100 2.99 3.69 18.08
C ASN A 100 3.37 4.67 19.22
N ARG A 101 4.62 5.15 19.28
CA ARG A 101 5.01 6.20 20.24
C ARG A 101 4.30 7.52 19.95
N SER A 102 4.00 7.81 18.69
CA SER A 102 3.30 9.02 18.30
C SER A 102 1.81 8.95 18.68
N HIS A 103 1.32 9.98 19.38
CA HIS A 103 -0.11 10.09 19.68
C HIS A 103 -0.95 10.29 18.42
N VAL A 104 -0.45 11.08 17.46
CA VAL A 104 -1.14 11.37 16.20
C VAL A 104 -1.28 10.11 15.34
N VAL A 105 -0.25 9.27 15.31
CA VAL A 105 -0.31 7.97 14.61
C VAL A 105 -1.40 7.08 15.23
N ARG A 106 -1.44 6.97 16.56
CA ARG A 106 -2.49 6.21 17.25
C ARG A 106 -3.89 6.76 17.01
N ALA A 107 -4.04 8.09 16.90
CA ALA A 107 -5.31 8.70 16.52
C ALA A 107 -5.74 8.26 15.11
N HIS A 108 -4.84 8.32 14.11
CA HIS A 108 -5.15 7.85 12.75
C HIS A 108 -5.47 6.35 12.68
N ILE A 109 -4.88 5.52 13.55
CA ILE A 109 -5.25 4.11 13.68
C ILE A 109 -6.67 3.98 14.22
N ASN A 110 -6.97 4.67 15.32
CA ASN A 110 -8.30 4.64 15.94
C ASN A 110 -9.41 5.17 15.02
N ASP A 111 -9.08 6.17 14.20
CA ASP A 111 -10.01 6.74 13.21
C ASP A 111 -10.24 5.79 12.03
N GLY A 112 -9.36 4.80 11.81
CA GLY A 112 -9.41 3.89 10.66
C GLY A 112 -8.70 4.40 9.40
N LYS A 113 -8.03 5.56 9.49
CA LYS A 113 -7.21 6.15 8.43
C LYS A 113 -5.95 5.34 8.17
N LEU A 114 -5.31 4.82 9.22
CA LEU A 114 -4.08 4.03 9.15
C LEU A 114 -4.31 2.61 9.69
N ASP A 115 -3.93 1.61 8.90
CA ASP A 115 -3.80 0.22 9.32
C ASP A 115 -2.31 -0.12 9.48
N ILE A 116 -1.92 -0.72 10.60
CA ILE A 116 -0.55 -1.15 10.89
C ILE A 116 -0.55 -2.64 11.18
N ALA A 117 0.25 -3.39 10.43
CA ALA A 117 0.39 -4.83 10.63
C ALA A 117 1.84 -5.29 10.37
N GLN A 118 2.17 -6.49 10.85
CA GLN A 118 3.37 -7.18 10.38
C GLN A 118 3.10 -7.78 9.00
N LEU A 119 4.15 -7.93 8.18
CA LEU A 119 4.03 -8.67 6.93
C LEU A 119 3.63 -10.12 7.21
N PRO A 120 2.67 -10.68 6.45
CA PRO A 120 2.35 -12.11 6.53
C PRO A 120 3.57 -13.01 6.32
N GLU A 121 3.54 -14.19 6.92
CA GLU A 121 4.61 -15.19 6.79
C GLU A 121 4.88 -15.53 5.32
N GLY A 122 6.16 -15.58 4.95
CA GLY A 122 6.60 -15.83 3.58
C GLY A 122 6.72 -14.59 2.69
N LEU A 123 6.29 -13.41 3.15
CA LEU A 123 6.55 -12.13 2.51
C LEU A 123 7.70 -11.40 3.21
N SER A 124 8.52 -10.69 2.44
CA SER A 124 9.68 -9.96 2.94
C SER A 124 10.07 -8.87 1.96
N LEU A 125 10.51 -7.72 2.46
CA LEU A 125 11.13 -6.66 1.65
C LEU A 125 12.61 -6.45 2.00
N ASN A 126 13.25 -7.44 2.63
CA ASN A 126 14.67 -7.34 2.97
C ASN A 126 15.52 -7.55 1.71
N GLY A 127 15.81 -6.44 1.03
CA GLY A 127 16.56 -6.41 -0.23
C GLY A 127 15.65 -6.45 -1.46
N GLN A 128 16.22 -6.04 -2.60
CA GLN A 128 15.50 -5.84 -3.86
C GLN A 128 14.73 -7.09 -4.31
N GLU A 129 15.34 -8.26 -4.30
CA GLU A 129 14.67 -9.49 -4.74
C GLU A 129 13.52 -9.89 -3.81
N ALA A 130 13.66 -9.74 -2.50
CA ALA A 130 12.58 -10.02 -1.56
C ALA A 130 11.40 -9.09 -1.84
N THR A 131 11.70 -7.80 -2.06
CA THR A 131 10.72 -6.80 -2.48
C THR A 131 10.00 -7.22 -3.75
N SER A 132 10.76 -7.62 -4.78
CA SER A 132 10.17 -8.03 -6.03
C SER A 132 9.30 -9.28 -5.89
N ARG A 133 9.69 -10.26 -5.06
CA ARG A 133 8.87 -11.45 -4.76
C ARG A 133 7.56 -11.11 -4.06
N THR A 134 7.58 -10.17 -3.12
CA THR A 134 6.37 -9.74 -2.40
C THR A 134 5.40 -9.04 -3.34
N PHE A 135 5.88 -8.10 -4.15
CA PHE A 135 5.06 -7.37 -5.11
C PHE A 135 4.68 -8.16 -6.36
N THR A 136 5.21 -9.37 -6.57
CA THR A 136 4.70 -10.35 -7.55
C THR A 136 3.99 -11.54 -6.90
N ASN A 137 3.51 -11.40 -5.66
CA ASN A 137 2.76 -12.43 -4.97
C ASN A 137 1.24 -12.23 -5.16
N LEU A 138 0.54 -13.22 -5.73
CA LEU A 138 -0.91 -13.14 -5.99
C LEU A 138 -1.73 -12.98 -4.70
N THR A 139 -1.42 -13.77 -3.66
CA THR A 139 -2.08 -13.72 -2.35
C THR A 139 -1.94 -12.34 -1.70
N PHE A 140 -0.82 -11.65 -1.92
CA PHE A 140 -0.62 -10.30 -1.40
C PHE A 140 -1.69 -9.32 -1.92
N TYR A 141 -1.99 -9.35 -3.22
CA TYR A 141 -3.04 -8.48 -3.78
C TYR A 141 -4.45 -8.98 -3.51
N ARG A 142 -4.69 -10.29 -3.70
CA ARG A 142 -6.03 -10.88 -3.63
C ARG A 142 -6.58 -10.97 -2.20
N ASP A 143 -5.71 -11.29 -1.23
CA ASP A 143 -6.14 -11.64 0.11
C ASP A 143 -5.69 -10.59 1.15
N VAL A 144 -4.45 -10.08 1.03
CA VAL A 144 -3.87 -9.15 2.03
C VAL A 144 -4.28 -7.69 1.81
N LEU A 145 -4.38 -7.27 0.54
CA LEU A 145 -4.78 -5.91 0.16
C LEU A 145 -6.27 -5.77 -0.18
N TYR A 146 -7.05 -6.84 -0.16
CA TYR A 146 -8.50 -6.78 -0.41
C TYR A 146 -9.20 -5.77 0.52
N PRO A 147 -10.13 -4.93 0.04
CA PRO A 147 -10.68 -4.82 -1.32
C PRO A 147 -10.03 -3.70 -2.18
N ALA A 148 -8.75 -3.40 -1.99
CA ALA A 148 -8.07 -2.35 -2.75
C ALA A 148 -8.18 -2.56 -4.27
N GLU A 149 -8.55 -1.51 -4.99
CA GLU A 149 -8.48 -1.43 -6.46
C GLU A 149 -7.38 -0.48 -6.90
N PHE A 150 -7.20 0.62 -6.16
CA PHE A 150 -6.17 1.63 -6.40
C PHE A 150 -5.14 1.58 -5.28
N LEU A 151 -3.89 1.33 -5.66
CA LEU A 151 -2.77 1.23 -4.74
C LEU A 151 -1.74 2.31 -5.06
N LEU A 152 -1.55 3.24 -4.14
CA LEU A 152 -0.38 4.12 -4.12
C LEU A 152 0.72 3.39 -3.36
N VAL A 153 1.78 2.98 -4.04
CA VAL A 153 2.99 2.47 -3.38
C VAL A 153 3.97 3.63 -3.24
N PHE A 154 4.44 3.85 -2.03
CA PHE A 154 5.52 4.79 -1.76
C PHE A 154 6.54 4.16 -0.80
N GLN A 155 7.81 4.40 -1.07
CA GLN A 155 8.94 3.96 -0.24
C GLN A 155 9.52 5.14 0.53
N THR A 156 10.46 4.85 1.43
CA THR A 156 11.07 5.87 2.30
C THR A 156 11.95 6.87 1.55
N ASP A 157 12.28 6.54 0.30
CA ASP A 157 13.06 7.29 -0.67
C ASP A 157 12.18 7.91 -1.77
N ALA A 158 10.91 8.16 -1.44
CA ALA A 158 9.95 8.85 -2.28
C ALA A 158 9.19 9.96 -1.52
N MET A 159 8.88 11.05 -2.21
CA MET A 159 8.09 12.16 -1.66
C MET A 159 7.05 12.66 -2.66
N ILE A 160 5.82 12.90 -2.21
CA ILE A 160 4.82 13.70 -2.93
C ILE A 160 4.91 15.15 -2.43
N CYS A 161 4.79 16.14 -3.31
CA CYS A 161 4.99 17.54 -2.96
C CYS A 161 3.67 18.23 -2.63
N ALA A 162 3.57 18.88 -1.45
CA ALA A 162 2.32 19.57 -1.06
C ALA A 162 2.01 20.78 -1.95
N ASN A 163 3.03 21.34 -2.60
CA ASN A 163 2.88 22.45 -3.56
C ASN A 163 2.44 21.98 -4.96
N SER A 164 2.34 20.67 -5.20
CA SER A 164 1.80 20.15 -6.44
C SER A 164 0.35 20.59 -6.61
N LYS A 165 0.03 21.09 -7.80
CA LYS A 165 -1.35 21.44 -8.17
C LYS A 165 -2.16 20.24 -8.68
N GLN A 166 -1.54 19.06 -8.71
CA GLN A 166 -2.14 17.83 -9.22
C GLN A 166 -2.85 17.09 -8.09
N ASN A 167 -3.97 16.44 -8.39
CA ASN A 167 -4.64 15.56 -7.44
C ASN A 167 -4.17 14.11 -7.69
N LEU A 168 -3.98 13.31 -6.63
CA LEU A 168 -3.64 11.89 -6.78
C LEU A 168 -4.72 11.13 -7.56
N ASP A 169 -5.99 11.52 -7.38
CA ASP A 169 -7.12 10.86 -8.02
C ASP A 169 -7.10 11.02 -9.55
N ASP A 170 -6.44 12.07 -10.08
CA ASP A 170 -6.29 12.29 -11.53
C ASP A 170 -5.48 11.16 -12.19
N TRP A 171 -4.60 10.49 -11.42
CA TRP A 171 -3.75 9.40 -11.91
C TRP A 171 -4.44 8.03 -11.91
N LEU A 172 -5.65 7.91 -11.36
CA LEU A 172 -6.38 6.65 -11.24
C LEU A 172 -6.99 6.15 -12.55
N GLU A 173 -6.90 6.94 -13.62
CA GLU A 173 -7.24 6.47 -14.97
C GLU A 173 -6.24 5.44 -15.52
N TYR A 174 -5.01 5.44 -15.01
CA TYR A 174 -3.96 4.53 -15.43
C TYR A 174 -3.99 3.19 -14.67
N ASP A 175 -3.65 2.13 -15.37
CA ASP A 175 -3.40 0.80 -14.80
C ASP A 175 -2.06 0.77 -14.04
N TRP A 176 -1.10 1.59 -14.48
CA TRP A 176 0.17 1.85 -13.82
C TRP A 176 0.73 3.23 -14.19
N VAL A 177 1.24 3.96 -13.20
CA VAL A 177 2.13 5.11 -13.41
C VAL A 177 3.25 5.10 -12.36
N GLY A 178 4.47 5.40 -12.79
CA GLY A 178 5.68 5.55 -11.97
C GLY A 178 6.56 6.66 -12.57
N ALA A 179 7.76 6.87 -12.03
CA ALA A 179 8.70 7.86 -12.57
C ALA A 179 9.20 7.49 -13.97
N SER A 180 9.46 8.49 -14.82
CA SER A 180 10.00 8.26 -16.16
C SER A 180 11.52 8.04 -16.13
N TRP A 181 11.97 6.99 -16.82
CA TRP A 181 13.39 6.76 -17.14
C TRP A 181 13.77 7.35 -18.50
N ASN A 182 12.84 7.33 -19.46
CA ASN A 182 12.97 7.97 -20.77
C ASN A 182 11.60 8.51 -21.24
N THR A 183 11.57 9.72 -21.80
CA THR A 183 10.32 10.33 -22.34
C THR A 183 9.75 9.57 -23.53
N GLY A 184 10.60 8.82 -24.25
CA GLY A 184 10.20 7.97 -25.38
C GLY A 184 9.62 6.61 -24.97
N ASP A 185 9.60 6.27 -23.69
CA ASP A 185 9.08 4.99 -23.22
C ASP A 185 7.56 4.92 -23.43
N ARG A 186 7.11 3.81 -24.01
CA ARG A 186 5.67 3.51 -24.17
C ARG A 186 4.97 3.37 -22.82
N PHE A 187 5.70 2.83 -21.86
CA PHE A 187 5.38 2.69 -20.45
C PHE A 187 6.70 2.47 -19.71
N GLY A 188 6.82 3.02 -18.51
CA GLY A 188 8.01 2.90 -17.66
C GLY A 188 7.77 2.03 -16.42
N GLY A 189 8.88 1.67 -15.77
CA GLY A 189 8.90 1.10 -14.42
C GLY A 189 8.97 2.19 -13.34
N ASN A 190 9.66 1.91 -12.23
CA ASN A 190 9.70 2.63 -10.97
C ASN A 190 8.61 2.18 -9.99
N GLY A 191 8.97 1.25 -9.12
CA GLY A 191 8.11 0.70 -8.09
C GLY A 191 7.94 1.58 -6.85
N GLY A 192 8.93 2.42 -6.53
CA GLY A 192 9.01 3.06 -5.22
C GLY A 192 8.21 4.35 -5.04
N LEU A 193 7.73 4.96 -6.12
CA LEU A 193 6.57 5.85 -6.11
C LEU A 193 5.70 5.52 -7.31
N SER A 194 4.56 4.87 -7.08
CA SER A 194 3.71 4.40 -8.17
C SER A 194 2.23 4.28 -7.82
N ILE A 195 1.35 4.54 -8.80
CA ILE A 195 -0.05 4.13 -8.76
C ILE A 195 -0.19 2.81 -9.52
N ARG A 196 -0.93 1.88 -8.93
CA ARG A 196 -1.10 0.52 -9.45
C ARG A 196 -2.57 0.11 -9.37
N ARG A 197 -3.12 -0.41 -10.48
CA ARG A 197 -4.45 -1.00 -10.52
C ARG A 197 -4.40 -2.47 -10.11
N VAL A 198 -4.96 -2.77 -8.94
CA VAL A 198 -4.87 -4.09 -8.29
C VAL A 198 -5.53 -5.18 -9.14
N SER A 199 -6.73 -4.94 -9.67
CA SER A 199 -7.43 -5.91 -10.54
C SER A 199 -6.62 -6.32 -11.77
N LYS A 200 -5.84 -5.41 -12.36
CA LYS A 200 -4.98 -5.71 -13.53
C LYS A 200 -3.75 -6.49 -13.13
N ILE A 201 -3.15 -6.18 -11.98
CA ILE A 201 -2.02 -6.95 -11.44
C ILE A 201 -2.46 -8.37 -11.12
N ILE A 202 -3.60 -8.56 -10.46
CA ILE A 202 -4.17 -9.89 -10.19
C ILE A 202 -4.32 -10.67 -11.50
N ARG A 203 -4.89 -10.06 -12.54
CA ARG A 203 -5.03 -10.70 -13.86
C ARG A 203 -3.69 -11.14 -14.44
N VAL A 204 -2.62 -10.35 -14.30
CA VAL A 204 -1.27 -10.77 -14.74
C VAL A 204 -0.78 -11.96 -13.92
N LEU A 205 -0.88 -11.88 -12.58
CA LEU A 205 -0.34 -12.88 -11.65
C LEU A 205 -1.11 -14.21 -11.66
N GLU A 206 -2.38 -14.21 -12.08
CA GLU A 206 -3.15 -15.45 -12.30
C GLU A 206 -2.69 -16.22 -13.55
N ASN A 207 -2.09 -15.52 -14.52
CA ASN A 207 -1.72 -16.10 -15.81
C ASN A 207 -0.21 -16.26 -15.99
N GLN A 208 0.60 -15.56 -15.20
CA GLN A 208 2.05 -15.51 -15.34
C GLN A 208 2.73 -15.46 -13.97
N ILE A 209 3.93 -16.04 -13.89
CA ILE A 209 4.73 -16.10 -12.67
C ILE A 209 6.08 -15.45 -12.96
N ARG A 210 6.52 -14.52 -12.10
CA ARG A 210 7.88 -13.97 -12.17
C ARG A 210 8.87 -15.03 -11.70
N ILE A 211 9.94 -15.22 -12.47
CA ILE A 211 11.04 -16.10 -12.09
C ILE A 211 11.88 -15.36 -11.04
N PRO A 212 12.21 -15.97 -9.88
CA PRO A 212 13.07 -15.33 -8.88
C PRO A 212 14.45 -14.94 -9.45
N HIS A 213 15.01 -13.85 -8.94
CA HIS A 213 16.34 -13.33 -9.33
C HIS A 213 16.47 -12.92 -10.82
N THR A 214 15.36 -12.59 -11.48
CA THR A 214 15.39 -12.00 -12.84
C THR A 214 15.22 -10.48 -12.79
N GLU A 215 14.49 -9.89 -13.74
CA GLU A 215 14.16 -8.48 -13.71
C GLU A 215 13.39 -8.08 -12.41
N PRO A 216 13.55 -6.82 -11.94
CA PRO A 216 12.76 -6.26 -10.85
C PRO A 216 11.25 -6.32 -11.12
N GLU A 217 10.44 -6.27 -10.06
CA GLU A 217 8.98 -6.46 -10.16
C GLU A 217 8.29 -5.38 -10.96
N ASP A 218 8.76 -4.15 -10.89
CA ASP A 218 8.15 -3.01 -11.56
C ASP A 218 8.33 -3.15 -13.07
N VAL A 219 9.54 -3.48 -13.51
CA VAL A 219 9.85 -3.84 -14.90
C VAL A 219 9.04 -5.07 -15.33
N TRP A 220 8.98 -6.10 -14.49
CA TRP A 220 8.24 -7.32 -14.79
C TRP A 220 6.75 -7.02 -14.95
N LEU A 221 6.10 -6.40 -13.97
CA LEU A 221 4.67 -6.10 -13.99
C LEU A 221 4.30 -5.17 -15.13
N THR A 222 5.01 -4.06 -15.30
CA THR A 222 4.66 -3.04 -16.31
C THR A 222 4.73 -3.58 -17.73
N SER A 223 5.75 -4.39 -18.06
CA SER A 223 5.86 -5.02 -19.37
C SER A 223 4.75 -6.01 -19.68
N ARG A 224 4.17 -6.68 -18.67
CA ARG A 224 3.03 -7.59 -18.87
C ARG A 224 1.70 -6.84 -18.85
N LEU A 225 1.55 -5.84 -17.97
CA LEU A 225 0.38 -4.97 -17.91
C LEU A 225 0.17 -4.24 -19.24
N GLY A 226 1.24 -3.66 -19.81
CA GLY A 226 1.18 -2.93 -21.09
C GLY A 226 0.82 -3.78 -22.31
N LEU A 227 0.83 -5.11 -22.17
CA LEU A 227 0.42 -6.06 -23.20
C LEU A 227 -1.02 -6.58 -23.00
N LEU A 228 -1.69 -6.23 -21.90
CA LEU A 228 -3.09 -6.61 -21.70
C LEU A 228 -4.00 -5.89 -22.71
N PRO A 229 -5.04 -6.56 -23.24
CA PRO A 229 -6.04 -5.91 -24.06
C PRO A 229 -6.72 -4.76 -23.29
N GLY A 230 -6.69 -3.55 -23.86
CA GLY A 230 -7.25 -2.35 -23.24
C GLY A 230 -6.46 -1.84 -22.04
N ALA A 231 -5.17 -2.15 -21.94
CA ALA A 231 -4.29 -1.58 -20.93
C ALA A 231 -4.16 -0.06 -21.11
N HIS A 232 -4.31 0.69 -20.02
CA HIS A 232 -4.09 2.13 -20.02
C HIS A 232 -2.84 2.46 -19.20
N MET A 233 -1.70 2.54 -19.85
CA MET A 233 -0.41 2.82 -19.21
C MET A 233 0.00 4.27 -19.43
N ALA A 234 0.57 4.92 -18.42
CA ALA A 234 1.17 6.24 -18.60
C ALA A 234 2.43 6.14 -19.47
N ASN A 235 2.53 6.99 -20.50
CA ASN A 235 3.73 7.10 -21.32
C ASN A 235 4.81 7.92 -20.61
N GLY A 236 6.05 7.93 -21.13
CA GLY A 236 7.17 8.63 -20.51
C GLY A 236 6.93 10.12 -20.22
N THR A 237 6.15 10.82 -21.05
CA THR A 237 5.83 12.25 -20.82
C THR A 237 4.85 12.44 -19.67
N GLU A 238 3.84 11.58 -19.54
CA GLU A 238 2.91 11.62 -18.39
C GLU A 238 3.60 11.17 -17.09
N GLN A 239 4.44 10.14 -17.16
CA GLN A 239 5.24 9.67 -16.04
C GLN A 239 6.14 10.76 -15.45
N GLN A 240 6.72 11.62 -16.29
CA GLN A 240 7.55 12.75 -15.85
C GLN A 240 6.73 13.81 -15.07
N LYS A 241 5.43 13.95 -15.35
CA LYS A 241 4.54 14.82 -14.57
C LYS A 241 4.17 14.19 -13.22
N PHE A 242 4.10 12.85 -13.17
CA PHE A 242 3.82 12.12 -11.94
C PHE A 242 5.02 12.14 -10.98
N SER A 243 6.18 11.64 -11.41
CA SER A 243 7.36 11.55 -10.55
C SER A 243 8.66 11.78 -11.32
N ALA A 244 9.56 12.56 -10.72
CA ALA A 244 10.93 12.74 -11.21
C ALA A 244 11.90 11.81 -10.46
N GLU A 245 12.73 11.10 -11.23
CA GLU A 245 13.82 10.26 -10.71
C GLU A 245 15.10 10.45 -11.54
N MET A 246 15.08 10.03 -12.82
CA MET A 246 16.22 10.15 -13.73
C MET A 246 16.20 11.46 -14.53
N LEU A 247 15.00 11.84 -14.95
CA LEU A 247 14.75 13.01 -15.77
C LEU A 247 14.22 14.15 -14.89
N PHE A 248 14.80 15.33 -15.08
CA PHE A 248 14.32 16.53 -14.41
C PHE A 248 12.87 16.83 -14.82
N SER A 249 12.04 17.17 -13.84
CA SER A 249 10.70 17.70 -14.03
C SER A 249 10.58 18.93 -13.14
N GLU A 250 10.05 20.03 -13.68
CA GLU A 250 10.03 21.30 -12.97
C GLU A 250 9.01 21.30 -11.81
N ARG A 251 7.86 20.67 -12.01
CA ARG A 251 6.73 20.65 -11.06
C ARG A 251 6.03 19.28 -11.07
N PRO A 252 6.75 18.17 -10.81
CA PRO A 252 6.12 16.85 -10.76
C PRO A 252 5.20 16.75 -9.54
N MET A 253 4.34 15.74 -9.52
CA MET A 253 3.55 15.44 -8.32
C MET A 253 4.46 14.98 -7.17
N GLY A 254 5.52 14.23 -7.48
CA GLY A 254 6.50 13.79 -6.52
C GLY A 254 7.89 13.56 -7.09
N PHE A 255 8.77 13.08 -6.22
CA PHE A 255 10.14 12.70 -6.55
C PHE A 255 10.42 11.32 -5.98
N HIS A 256 11.23 10.57 -6.70
CA HIS A 256 11.75 9.28 -6.27
C HIS A 256 13.27 9.29 -6.42
N THR A 257 13.97 8.79 -5.42
CA THR A 257 15.43 8.57 -5.47
C THR A 257 15.73 7.09 -5.60
N GLY A 258 16.88 6.74 -6.18
CA GLY A 258 17.25 5.34 -6.35
C GLY A 258 17.83 4.74 -5.06
N ASN A 259 17.73 3.41 -4.95
CA ASN A 259 18.41 2.58 -3.95
C ASN A 259 18.20 3.07 -2.48
N GLY A 260 16.98 3.37 -2.06
CA GLY A 260 16.71 3.76 -0.68
C GLY A 260 17.22 5.17 -0.33
N GLY A 261 17.43 6.02 -1.33
CA GLY A 261 18.02 7.36 -1.17
C GLY A 261 19.53 7.40 -1.39
N GLU A 262 20.18 6.26 -1.62
CA GLU A 262 21.62 6.14 -1.92
C GLU A 262 21.95 6.43 -3.40
N TRP A 263 20.99 6.65 -4.27
CA TRP A 263 21.31 7.00 -5.65
C TRP A 263 20.53 8.24 -6.09
N LEU A 264 21.27 9.31 -6.35
CA LEU A 264 20.75 10.59 -6.81
C LEU A 264 21.18 10.80 -8.27
N HIS A 265 20.27 10.58 -9.22
CA HIS A 265 20.58 10.74 -10.64
C HIS A 265 21.01 12.17 -10.98
N GLY A 266 22.17 12.33 -11.62
CA GLY A 266 22.73 13.65 -11.97
C GLY A 266 21.81 14.53 -12.83
N GLY A 267 20.92 13.93 -13.63
CA GLY A 267 19.93 14.66 -14.42
C GLY A 267 18.92 15.46 -13.61
N VAL A 268 18.67 15.06 -12.36
CA VAL A 268 17.77 15.75 -11.42
C VAL A 268 18.56 16.46 -10.31
N TRP A 269 19.61 15.80 -9.80
CA TRP A 269 20.29 16.17 -8.56
C TRP A 269 21.67 16.82 -8.76
N GLY A 270 22.21 16.75 -9.97
CA GLY A 270 23.63 17.05 -10.24
C GLY A 270 23.98 18.53 -10.24
N LYS A 271 22.99 19.42 -10.37
CA LYS A 271 23.20 20.88 -10.46
C LYS A 271 22.60 21.61 -9.27
N PRO A 272 23.32 22.54 -8.61
CA PRO A 272 22.79 23.33 -7.50
C PRO A 272 21.48 24.04 -7.82
N GLU A 273 21.33 24.59 -9.03
CA GLU A 273 20.14 25.33 -9.45
C GLU A 273 18.91 24.43 -9.55
N LEU A 274 19.09 23.16 -9.96
CA LEU A 274 18.00 22.18 -9.99
C LEU A 274 17.58 21.76 -8.57
N ARG A 275 18.55 21.62 -7.67
CA ARG A 275 18.29 21.33 -6.26
C ARG A 275 17.59 22.48 -5.56
N GLU A 276 18.01 23.71 -5.80
CA GLU A 276 17.38 24.92 -5.25
C GLU A 276 15.92 25.02 -5.70
N ASN A 277 15.66 24.88 -7.00
CA ASN A 277 14.30 24.88 -7.54
C ASN A 277 13.44 23.77 -6.92
N MET A 278 13.98 22.55 -6.80
CA MET A 278 13.28 21.43 -6.16
C MET A 278 13.03 21.66 -4.67
N TRP A 279 13.98 22.23 -3.93
CA TRP A 279 13.82 22.53 -2.51
C TRP A 279 12.83 23.65 -2.23
N GLU A 280 12.72 24.62 -3.15
CA GLU A 280 11.70 25.67 -3.09
C GLU A 280 10.32 25.09 -3.42
N TYR A 281 10.24 24.24 -4.45
CA TYR A 281 8.99 23.63 -4.87
C TYR A 281 8.47 22.57 -3.90
N CYS A 282 9.35 21.70 -3.41
CA CYS A 282 9.04 20.50 -2.64
C CYS A 282 10.00 20.38 -1.43
N PRO A 283 9.92 21.31 -0.45
CA PRO A 283 10.84 21.34 0.69
C PRO A 283 10.83 20.04 1.52
N GLU A 284 9.75 19.26 1.46
CA GLU A 284 9.53 18.02 2.20
C GLU A 284 10.47 16.90 1.75
N ILE A 285 11.00 16.98 0.52
CA ILE A 285 11.99 16.03 0.01
C ILE A 285 13.26 15.98 0.89
N LYS A 286 13.54 17.06 1.63
CA LYS A 286 14.65 17.12 2.58
C LYS A 286 14.51 16.12 3.74
N MET A 287 13.30 15.59 3.99
CA MET A 287 13.07 14.57 5.04
C MET A 287 13.64 13.18 4.67
N MET A 288 13.76 12.89 3.37
CA MET A 288 14.26 11.61 2.87
C MET A 288 15.74 11.68 2.44
N LEU A 289 16.32 12.88 2.37
CA LEU A 289 17.69 13.08 1.93
C LEU A 289 18.65 13.19 3.12
N PRO A 290 19.88 12.65 3.00
CA PRO A 290 20.98 13.03 3.88
C PRO A 290 21.37 14.48 3.56
N MET A 291 20.79 15.44 4.29
CA MET A 291 21.06 16.87 4.07
C MET A 291 22.37 17.29 4.73
N ASP A 292 23.24 17.95 3.96
CA ASP A 292 24.48 18.60 4.40
C ASP A 292 24.27 19.84 5.32
N ALA A 293 23.05 20.06 5.80
CA ALA A 293 22.64 21.30 6.50
C ALA A 293 23.17 21.42 7.94
N GLU A 294 23.90 20.43 8.46
CA GLU A 294 24.51 20.53 9.78
C GLU A 294 25.94 21.05 9.67
N ARG A 295 26.20 22.21 10.30
CA ARG A 295 27.53 22.76 10.59
C ARG A 295 28.44 21.78 11.39
N PHE A 296 27.92 20.59 11.75
CA PHE A 296 28.49 19.60 12.65
C PHE A 296 28.50 18.17 12.08
N ILE A 297 28.24 17.95 10.79
CA ILE A 297 28.54 16.64 10.20
C ILE A 297 30.07 16.48 10.21
N ASP A 298 30.57 15.55 11.03
CA ASP A 298 31.98 15.13 10.98
C ASP A 298 32.26 14.68 9.56
N PRO A 299 33.11 15.40 8.80
CA PRO A 299 33.39 15.05 7.43
C PRO A 299 33.79 13.58 7.34
N LYS A 300 34.55 13.05 8.31
CA LYS A 300 35.08 11.67 8.34
C LYS A 300 34.01 10.58 8.39
N ASN A 301 32.83 10.89 8.93
CA ASN A 301 31.71 9.95 9.05
C ASN A 301 30.58 10.27 8.06
N CYS A 302 30.74 11.30 7.23
CA CYS A 302 29.88 11.53 6.09
C CYS A 302 30.36 10.66 4.92
N PRO A 303 29.53 9.73 4.41
CA PRO A 303 29.89 8.93 3.24
C PRO A 303 30.15 9.79 1.99
N SER A 304 29.68 11.04 1.98
CA SER A 304 29.66 11.97 0.83
C SER A 304 31.01 12.58 0.44
N LYS A 305 32.13 12.14 1.04
CA LYS A 305 33.43 12.82 0.92
C LYS A 305 34.02 12.96 -0.50
N GLN A 306 33.51 12.27 -1.51
CA GLN A 306 34.18 12.24 -2.81
C GLN A 306 33.47 13.02 -3.94
N ASN A 307 32.14 13.20 -3.92
CA ASN A 307 31.41 13.68 -5.11
C ASN A 307 30.27 14.69 -4.87
N TRP A 308 30.02 15.13 -3.63
CA TRP A 308 29.08 16.23 -3.37
C TRP A 308 29.75 17.56 -3.71
N LYS A 309 29.31 18.21 -4.80
CA LYS A 309 29.66 19.61 -5.02
C LYS A 309 28.81 20.44 -4.08
N ARG A 310 29.47 20.98 -3.05
CA ARG A 310 28.91 22.06 -2.24
C ARG A 310 28.39 23.13 -3.20
N ASP A 311 27.36 23.87 -2.80
CA ASP A 311 26.76 24.93 -3.62
C ASP A 311 27.76 26.03 -4.04
N THR A 312 29.01 25.95 -3.58
CA THR A 312 30.14 26.79 -3.96
C THR A 312 31.02 26.25 -5.12
N ASP A 313 30.87 24.99 -5.55
CA ASP A 313 31.75 24.37 -6.56
C ASP A 313 31.07 24.24 -7.93
N THR A 314 31.15 25.32 -8.71
CA THR A 314 30.75 25.35 -10.12
C THR A 314 31.85 24.73 -10.98
N SER A 315 31.67 23.51 -11.46
CA SER A 315 32.33 23.02 -12.68
C SER A 315 31.55 21.85 -13.26
N ASP A 316 31.38 21.84 -14.57
CA ASP A 316 30.52 20.90 -15.28
C ASP A 316 31.09 19.48 -15.44
N ASN A 317 30.17 18.59 -15.80
CA ASN A 317 30.26 17.18 -16.21
C ASN A 317 30.07 16.14 -15.11
N LEU A 318 29.04 15.29 -15.27
CA LEU A 318 29.11 13.79 -15.29
C LEU A 318 27.70 13.13 -15.31
N PRO A 319 27.56 11.92 -15.89
CA PRO A 319 26.36 11.08 -15.78
C PRO A 319 26.26 10.51 -14.35
N GLY A 320 25.06 10.09 -13.94
CA GLY A 320 24.69 9.78 -12.54
C GLY A 320 25.72 8.95 -11.74
N ILE A 321 25.73 9.19 -10.41
CA ILE A 321 26.82 8.83 -9.50
C ILE A 321 26.27 7.93 -8.37
N PHE A 322 26.95 6.81 -8.09
CA PHE A 322 26.58 5.83 -7.05
C PHE A 322 27.14 6.33 -5.72
N LEU A 323 26.28 6.41 -4.68
CA LEU A 323 26.72 6.72 -3.31
C LEU A 323 27.38 5.50 -2.66
#